data_AF-A0A1V4RR23-F1
#
_entry.id   AF-A0A1V4RR23-F1
#
_cell.length_a   1.000
_cell.length_b   1.000
_cell.length_c   1.000
_cell.angle_alpha   90.00
_cell.angle_beta   90.00
_cell.angle_gamma   90.00
#
_symmetry.space_group_name_H-M   'P 1'
#
loop_
_entity.id
_entity.type
_entity.pdbx_description
1 polymer ?
#
loop_
_entity_poly.entity_id
_entity_poly.type
_entity_poly.pdbx_seq_one_letter_code
_entity_poly.pdbx_strand_id
1 'polypeptide(L)'
;KHLEIDSPYNTYRYRGLPPGPINNPGRKSILAALYPAKTGYMYFVASGDGGHLFSRTASEHARHKARFEQVRRMVRMKNRKR
;
A
#
# COMPACT_ATOMS: atom_id res chain seq x y z
N LYS A 1 14.87 7.18 6.48
CA LYS A 1 14.70 7.98 7.72
C LYS A 1 13.44 7.62 8.50
N HIS A 2 12.21 7.96 8.09
CA HIS A 2 11.02 7.67 8.93
C HIS A 2 10.65 6.18 9.03
N LEU A 3 10.95 5.38 8.01
CA LEU A 3 10.64 3.93 8.00
C LEU A 3 11.55 3.11 8.93
N GLU A 4 12.66 3.69 9.40
CA GLU A 4 13.65 3.01 10.24
C GLU A 4 13.46 3.32 11.74
N ILE A 5 12.47 4.15 12.09
CA ILE A 5 12.20 4.55 13.47
C ILE A 5 11.93 3.31 14.33
N ASP A 6 12.55 3.27 15.50
CA ASP A 6 12.29 2.25 16.51
C ASP A 6 11.04 2.61 17.32
N SER A 7 9.95 1.91 17.04
CA SER A 7 8.64 2.11 17.67
C SER A 7 7.84 0.81 17.54
N PRO A 8 7.08 0.41 18.59
CA PRO A 8 6.26 -0.79 18.52
C PRO A 8 5.13 -0.70 17.46
N TYR A 9 4.85 0.49 16.91
CA TYR A 9 3.90 0.69 15.81
C TYR A 9 4.53 0.54 14.41
N ASN A 10 5.85 0.32 14.29
CA ASN A 10 6.53 0.22 13.00
C ASN A 10 6.40 -1.18 12.38
N THR A 11 5.41 -1.37 11.51
CA THR A 11 5.16 -2.64 10.79
C THR A 11 6.19 -2.95 9.70
N TYR A 12 7.16 -2.07 9.42
CA TYR A 12 8.34 -2.43 8.60
C TYR A 12 9.39 -3.20 9.40
N ARG A 13 9.44 -3.01 10.73
CA ARG A 13 10.44 -3.64 11.61
C ARG A 13 9.86 -4.83 12.39
N TYR A 14 8.64 -4.69 12.92
CA TYR A 14 7.99 -5.71 13.73
C TYR A 14 6.89 -6.43 12.95
N ARG A 15 6.89 -7.77 13.01
CA ARG A 15 5.88 -8.61 12.35
C ARG A 15 4.60 -8.65 13.18
N GLY A 16 3.45 -8.78 12.50
CA GLY A 16 2.14 -8.85 13.13
C GLY A 16 1.44 -7.50 13.21
N LEU A 17 0.42 -7.42 14.05
CA LEU A 17 -0.34 -6.19 14.30
C LEU A 17 0.41 -5.30 15.32
N PRO A 18 0.29 -3.97 15.21
CA PRO A 18 0.78 -3.07 16.25
C PRO A 18 0.00 -3.26 17.58
N PRO A 19 0.50 -2.73 18.72
CA PRO A 19 -0.14 -2.91 20.03
C PRO A 19 -1.58 -2.39 20.14
N GLY A 20 -1.97 -1.45 19.27
CA GLY A 20 -3.30 -0.86 19.24
C GLY A 20 -3.63 -0.25 17.88
N PRO A 21 -4.88 0.21 17.68
CA PRO A 21 -5.31 0.85 16.44
C PRO A 21 -4.60 2.19 16.25
N ILE A 22 -4.34 2.55 14.99
CA ILE A 22 -3.73 3.84 14.63
C ILE A 22 -4.74 4.93 14.29
N ASN A 23 -6.03 4.57 14.17
CA ASN A 23 -7.11 5.48 13.83
C ASN A 23 -8.46 4.96 14.37
N ASN A 24 -9.52 5.75 14.17
CA ASN A 24 -10.90 5.31 14.37
C ASN A 24 -11.50 4.76 13.05
N PRO A 25 -11.71 3.43 12.93
CA PRO A 25 -12.17 2.81 11.68
C PRO A 25 -13.68 3.03 11.46
N GLY A 26 -14.07 3.36 10.23
CA GLY A 26 -15.47 3.40 9.83
C GLY A 26 -16.10 1.99 9.71
N ARG A 27 -17.43 1.93 9.66
CA ARG A 27 -18.18 0.66 9.57
C ARG A 27 -17.70 -0.27 8.45
N LYS A 28 -17.41 0.26 7.25
CA LYS A 28 -16.92 -0.53 6.12
C LYS A 28 -15.57 -1.20 6.42
N SER A 29 -14.67 -0.50 7.11
CA SER A 29 -13.36 -1.03 7.50
C SER A 29 -13.48 -2.17 8.52
N ILE A 30 -14.38 -2.02 9.50
CA ILE A 30 -14.67 -3.08 10.49
C ILE A 30 -15.22 -4.33 9.80
N LEU A 31 -16.19 -4.16 8.89
CA LEU A 31 -16.75 -5.28 8.13
C LEU A 31 -15.70 -5.97 7.25
N ALA A 32 -14.80 -5.22 6.62
CA ALA A 32 -13.72 -5.79 5.81
C ALA A 32 -12.71 -6.60 6.64
N ALA A 33 -12.45 -6.18 7.89
CA ALA A 33 -11.60 -6.91 8.81
C ALA A 33 -12.25 -8.22 9.30
N LEU A 34 -13.56 -8.20 9.58
CA LEU A 34 -14.32 -9.37 10.02
C LEU A 34 -14.62 -10.36 8.88
N TYR A 35 -14.89 -9.84 7.68
CA TYR A 35 -15.33 -10.61 6.52
C TYR A 35 -14.47 -10.28 5.28
N PRO A 36 -13.19 -10.67 5.27
CA PRO A 36 -12.30 -10.37 4.18
C PRO A 36 -12.66 -11.17 2.92
N ALA A 37 -12.35 -10.61 1.75
CA ALA A 37 -12.44 -11.34 0.49
C ALA A 37 -11.43 -12.51 0.48
N LYS A 38 -11.88 -13.69 0.07
CA LYS A 38 -11.01 -14.87 -0.09
C LYS A 38 -10.14 -14.70 -1.33
N THR A 39 -8.90 -14.26 -1.14
CA THR A 39 -7.94 -14.05 -2.24
C THR A 39 -6.55 -14.55 -1.86
N GLY A 40 -5.68 -14.75 -2.84
CA GLY A 40 -4.27 -15.12 -2.64
C GLY A 40 -3.30 -13.96 -2.82
N TYR A 41 -3.78 -12.71 -2.76
CA TYR A 41 -2.95 -11.54 -2.97
C TYR A 41 -2.13 -11.21 -1.73
N MET A 42 -0.84 -10.92 -1.92
CA MET A 42 0.09 -10.54 -0.84
C MET A 42 0.63 -9.12 -1.01
N TYR A 43 0.51 -8.55 -2.20
CA TYR A 43 1.05 -7.23 -2.53
C TYR A 43 -0.01 -6.40 -3.23
N PHE A 44 0.05 -5.09 -3.03
CA PHE A 44 -0.72 -4.12 -3.80
C PHE A 44 0.12 -2.87 -4.09
N VAL A 45 -0.17 -2.21 -5.20
CA VAL A 45 0.41 -0.90 -5.56
C VAL A 45 -0.64 -0.04 -6.25
N ALA A 46 -0.56 1.27 -6.13
CA ALA A 46 -1.48 2.17 -6.82
C ALA A 46 -1.39 1.99 -8.35
N SER A 47 -2.53 2.00 -9.03
CA SER A 47 -2.64 1.91 -10.50
C SER A 47 -2.37 3.24 -11.21
N GLY A 48 -2.54 4.37 -10.51
CA GLY A 48 -2.36 5.72 -11.05
C GLY A 48 -3.64 6.41 -11.51
N ASP A 49 -4.77 5.71 -11.51
CA ASP A 49 -6.12 6.20 -11.82
C ASP A 49 -7.02 6.35 -10.57
N GLY A 50 -6.45 6.19 -9.38
CA GLY A 50 -7.16 6.19 -8.10
C GLY A 50 -7.45 4.78 -7.54
N GLY A 51 -7.13 3.72 -8.29
CA GLY A 51 -7.26 2.34 -7.83
C GLY A 51 -5.97 1.68 -7.33
N HIS A 52 -6.02 0.34 -7.26
CA HIS A 52 -4.91 -0.51 -6.88
C HIS A 52 -4.79 -1.74 -7.80
N LEU A 53 -3.54 -2.14 -8.07
CA LEU A 53 -3.19 -3.42 -8.68
C LEU A 53 -2.77 -4.39 -7.57
N PHE A 54 -3.40 -5.56 -7.51
CA PHE A 54 -3.12 -6.61 -6.54
C PHE A 54 -2.28 -7.73 -7.18
N SER A 55 -1.34 -8.29 -6.42
CA SER A 55 -0.39 -9.28 -6.92
C SER A 55 -0.14 -10.40 -5.91
N ARG A 56 0.08 -11.62 -6.44
CA ARG A 56 0.34 -12.81 -5.62
C ARG A 56 1.83 -13.02 -5.34
N THR A 57 2.68 -12.48 -6.21
CA THR A 57 4.14 -12.69 -6.15
C THR A 57 4.90 -11.36 -6.10
N ALA A 58 6.09 -11.38 -5.51
CA ALA A 58 6.97 -10.22 -5.47
C ALA A 58 7.41 -9.75 -6.87
N SER A 59 7.62 -10.69 -7.80
CA SER A 59 8.00 -10.38 -9.19
C SER A 59 6.91 -9.61 -9.93
N GLU A 60 5.65 -10.04 -9.77
CA GLU A 60 4.49 -9.35 -10.32
C GLU A 60 4.32 -7.95 -9.72
N HIS A 61 4.44 -7.84 -8.40
CA HIS A 61 4.41 -6.55 -7.71
C HIS A 61 5.51 -5.60 -8.21
N ALA A 62 6.74 -6.08 -8.42
CA ALA A 62 7.84 -5.27 -8.92
C ALA A 62 7.55 -4.69 -10.32
N ARG A 63 6.93 -5.47 -11.21
CA ARG A 63 6.50 -4.97 -12.53
C ARG A 63 5.44 -3.88 -12.41
N HIS A 64 4.42 -4.09 -11.58
CA HIS A 64 3.38 -3.09 -11.34
C HIS A 64 3.95 -1.81 -10.72
N LYS A 65 4.88 -1.93 -9.77
CA LYS A 65 5.58 -0.80 -9.16
C LYS A 65 6.37 0.00 -10.19
N ALA A 66 7.13 -0.67 -11.07
CA ALA A 66 7.88 0.01 -12.14
C ALA A 66 6.97 0.81 -13.07
N ARG A 67 5.81 0.26 -13.44
CA ARG A 67 4.79 0.97 -14.23
C ARG A 67 4.26 2.21 -13.49
N PHE A 68 3.94 2.07 -12.21
CA PHE A 68 3.47 3.19 -11.40
C PHE A 68 4.52 4.30 -11.25
N GLU A 69 5.80 3.95 -11.10
CA GLU A 69 6.90 4.91 -11.05
C GLU A 69 7.06 5.72 -12.34
N GLN A 70 6.84 5.10 -13.51
CA GLN A 70 6.81 5.81 -14.80
C GLN A 70 5.67 6.83 -14.85
N VAL A 71 4.46 6.44 -14.43
CA VAL A 71 3.30 7.34 -14.35
C VAL A 71 3.59 8.53 -13.43
N ARG A 72 4.09 8.26 -12.21
CA ARG A 72 4.47 9.32 -11.25
C ARG A 72 5.50 10.28 -11.83
N ARG A 73 6.49 9.77 -12.57
CA ARG A 73 7.52 10.59 -13.21
C ARG A 73 6.93 11.50 -14.28
N MET A 74 6.04 10.98 -15.13
CA MET A 74 5.37 11.77 -16.17
C MET A 74 4.51 12.88 -15.57
N VAL A 75 3.70 12.58 -14.54
CA VAL A 75 2.87 13.58 -13.84
C VAL A 75 3.74 14.68 -13.23
N ARG A 76 4.84 14.31 -12.56
CA ARG A 76 5.79 15.27 -11.99
C ARG A 76 6.41 16.18 -13.05
N MET A 77 6.77 15.63 -14.21
CA MET A 77 7.31 16.44 -15.32
C MET A 77 6.26 17.40 -15.90
N LYS A 78 5.02 16.95 -16.08
CA LYS A 78 3.92 17.79 -16.58
C LYS A 78 3.62 18.95 -15.63
N ASN A 79 3.63 18.69 -14.32
CA ASN A 79 3.39 19.71 -13.31
C ASN A 79 4.53 20.74 -13.20
N ARG A 80 5.75 20.36 -13.56
CA ARG A 80 6.91 21.29 -13.56
C ARG A 80 6.95 22.20 -14.79
N LYS A 81 6.25 21.83 -15.87
CA LYS A 81 6.11 22.64 -17.10
C LYS A 81 4.90 23.57 -17.10
N ARG A 82 4.06 23.49 -16.07
CA ARG A 82 2.98 24.43 -15.78
C ARG A 82 3.48 25.49 -14.82
#